data_AF-A0A383ERA8-F1
#
_entry.id   AF-A0A383ERA8-F1
#
_cell.length_a   1.000
_cell.length_b   1.000
_cell.length_c   1.000
_cell.angle_alpha   90.00
_cell.angle_beta   90.00
_cell.angle_gamma   90.00
#
_symmetry.space_group_name_H-M   'P 1'
#
loop_
_entity.id
_entity.type
_entity.pdbx_description
1 polymer ?
#
loop_
_entity_poly.entity_id
_entity_poly.type
_entity_poly.pdbx_seq_one_letter_code
_entity_poly.pdbx_strand_id
1 'polypeptide(L)'
;MQNEEIFMKRCIELASKAIGYVSPNPMVGCLIVYEGKIIGEGNHEKYGKAHAEVNAINSVKDKSLLKKSTLYVNLEPCAHFGKTPPCTNLIIESE
;
A
#
# COMPACT_ATOMS: atom_id res chain seq x y z
N MET A 1 13.83 -14.75 4.21
CA MET A 1 14.75 -13.67 3.78
C MET A 1 14.88 -13.53 2.26
N GLN A 2 14.62 -14.54 1.42
CA GLN A 2 14.84 -14.44 -0.04
C GLN A 2 13.77 -13.70 -0.86
N ASN A 3 12.66 -13.22 -0.26
CA ASN A 3 11.53 -12.67 -1.00
C ASN A 3 11.20 -11.18 -0.72
N GLU A 4 11.78 -10.56 0.31
CA GLU A 4 11.46 -9.17 0.71
C GLU A 4 11.75 -8.16 -0.41
N GLU A 5 12.94 -8.27 -1.02
CA GLU A 5 13.35 -7.43 -2.15
C GLU A 5 12.44 -7.59 -3.37
N ILE A 6 11.90 -8.80 -3.59
CA ILE A 6 10.97 -9.07 -4.69
C ILE A 6 9.66 -8.33 -4.45
N PHE A 7 9.13 -8.37 -3.22
CA PHE A 7 7.94 -7.63 -2.86
C PHE A 7 8.17 -6.11 -2.93
N MET A 8 9.32 -5.62 -2.49
CA MET A 8 9.64 -4.19 -2.59
C MET A 8 9.80 -3.73 -4.05
N LYS A 9 10.45 -4.53 -4.91
CA LYS A 9 10.51 -4.27 -6.37
C LYS A 9 9.12 -4.19 -6.96
N ARG A 10 8.22 -5.09 -6.56
CA ARG A 10 6.83 -5.06 -6.99
C ARG A 10 6.08 -3.83 -6.50
N CYS A 11 6.35 -3.31 -5.30
CA CYS A 11 5.81 -2.02 -4.85
C CYS A 11 6.24 -0.87 -5.78
N ILE A 12 7.51 -0.85 -6.22
CA ILE A 12 8.03 0.15 -7.16
C ILE A 12 7.36 0.01 -8.54
N GLU A 13 7.13 -1.21 -9.03
CA GLU A 13 6.38 -1.46 -10.27
C GLU A 13 4.93 -0.97 -10.19
N LEU A 14 4.27 -1.11 -9.03
CA LEU A 14 2.93 -0.57 -8.81
C LEU A 14 2.95 0.96 -8.79
N ALA A 15 3.94 1.55 -8.13
CA ALA A 15 4.10 3.00 -8.05
C ALA A 15 4.34 3.63 -9.43
N SER A 16 5.11 2.98 -10.31
CA SER A 16 5.43 3.51 -11.65
C SER A 16 4.21 3.64 -12.57
N LYS A 17 3.13 2.91 -12.32
CA LYS A 17 1.86 3.08 -13.06
C LYS A 17 1.23 4.47 -12.85
N ALA A 18 1.65 5.21 -11.82
CA ALA A 18 1.14 6.52 -11.48
C ALA A 18 1.93 7.70 -12.09
N ILE A 19 2.95 7.41 -12.93
CA ILE A 19 3.79 8.44 -13.57
C ILE A 19 2.91 9.48 -14.29
N GLY A 20 3.04 10.74 -13.89
CA GLY A 20 2.31 11.87 -14.49
C GLY A 20 0.89 12.09 -13.96
N TYR A 21 0.35 11.22 -13.09
CA TYR A 21 -1.04 11.30 -12.62
C TYR A 21 -1.21 11.78 -11.18
N VAL A 22 -0.14 11.72 -10.37
CA VAL A 22 -0.21 11.98 -8.92
C VAL A 22 0.42 13.28 -8.45
N SER A 23 1.18 13.97 -9.30
CA SER A 23 1.82 15.24 -8.93
C SER A 23 0.81 16.24 -8.34
N PRO A 24 1.13 16.95 -7.23
CA PRO A 24 2.42 17.03 -6.53
C PRO A 24 2.73 15.88 -5.54
N ASN A 25 1.85 14.90 -5.40
CA ASN A 25 2.04 13.79 -4.46
C ASN A 25 3.10 12.79 -4.99
N PRO A 26 3.76 12.04 -4.09
CA PRO A 26 4.70 10.99 -4.49
C PRO A 26 3.97 9.81 -5.17
N MET A 27 4.71 9.08 -6.00
CA MET A 27 4.29 7.78 -6.50
C MET A 27 4.51 6.73 -5.41
N VAL A 28 3.43 6.09 -4.99
CA VAL A 28 3.46 5.07 -3.94
C VAL A 28 2.78 3.81 -4.45
N GLY A 29 3.40 2.66 -4.17
CA GLY A 29 2.86 1.33 -4.36
C GLY A 29 2.95 0.54 -3.05
N CYS A 30 1.97 -0.33 -2.83
CA CYS A 30 1.80 -1.10 -1.61
C CYS A 30 1.36 -2.53 -1.93
N LEU A 31 1.86 -3.49 -1.15
CA LEU A 31 1.48 -4.90 -1.21
C LEU A 31 1.10 -5.42 0.17
N ILE A 32 0.17 -6.37 0.18
CA ILE A 32 -0.14 -7.18 1.36
C ILE A 32 0.21 -8.64 1.05
N VAL A 33 1.06 -9.24 1.89
CA VAL A 33 1.55 -10.61 1.71
C VAL A 33 1.17 -11.46 2.91
N TYR A 34 0.51 -12.60 2.65
CA TYR A 34 0.18 -13.62 3.65
C TYR A 34 0.81 -14.94 3.23
N GLU A 35 1.59 -15.57 4.11
CA GLU A 35 2.28 -16.85 3.85
C GLU A 35 3.06 -16.87 2.51
N GLY A 36 3.74 -15.76 2.21
CA GLY A 36 4.53 -15.59 0.98
C GLY A 36 3.69 -15.37 -0.29
N LYS A 37 2.36 -15.27 -0.19
CA LYS A 37 1.46 -14.98 -1.30
C LYS A 37 0.97 -13.55 -1.24
N ILE A 38 0.99 -12.87 -2.38
CA ILE A 38 0.37 -11.55 -2.52
C ILE A 38 -1.14 -11.74 -2.45
N ILE A 39 -1.78 -11.12 -1.47
CA ILE A 39 -3.24 -11.14 -1.28
C ILE A 39 -3.89 -9.79 -1.54
N GLY A 40 -3.10 -8.72 -1.66
CA GLY A 40 -3.56 -7.39 -2.02
C GLY A 40 -2.47 -6.54 -2.66
N GLU A 41 -2.89 -5.67 -3.58
CA GLU A 41 -2.03 -4.74 -4.32
C GLU A 41 -2.72 -3.38 -4.42
N GLY A 42 -1.95 -2.30 -4.34
CA GLY A 42 -2.47 -0.95 -4.53
C GLY A 42 -1.38 0.05 -4.91
N ASN A 43 -1.77 1.12 -5.59
CA ASN A 43 -0.94 2.29 -5.83
C ASN A 43 -1.76 3.57 -5.63
N HIS A 44 -1.09 4.70 -5.46
CA HIS A 44 -1.76 5.99 -5.52
C HIS A 44 -2.02 6.30 -7.01
N GLU A 45 -3.24 6.13 -7.47
CA GLU A 45 -3.54 6.17 -8.93
C GLU A 45 -3.59 7.59 -9.50
N LYS A 46 -4.04 8.56 -8.69
CA LYS A 46 -4.28 9.93 -9.15
C LYS A 46 -4.29 10.92 -7.98
N TYR A 47 -3.85 12.15 -8.25
CA TYR A 47 -3.92 13.23 -7.28
C TYR A 47 -5.32 13.37 -6.64
N GLY A 48 -5.34 13.48 -5.31
CA GLY A 48 -6.57 13.60 -4.52
C GLY A 48 -7.38 12.31 -4.36
N LYS A 49 -6.90 11.17 -4.87
CA LYS A 49 -7.49 9.84 -4.64
C LYS A 49 -6.81 9.12 -3.47
N ALA A 50 -7.34 7.95 -3.12
CA ALA A 50 -6.81 7.12 -2.06
C ALA A 50 -5.32 6.80 -2.25
N HIS A 51 -4.62 6.65 -1.12
CA HIS A 51 -3.21 6.26 -1.10
C HIS A 51 -3.06 4.75 -1.39
N ALA A 52 -1.82 4.34 -1.66
CA ALA A 52 -1.52 2.97 -2.05
C ALA A 52 -1.91 1.94 -0.98
N GLU A 53 -1.69 2.26 0.29
CA GLU A 53 -1.98 1.41 1.44
C GLU A 53 -3.48 1.16 1.58
N VAL A 54 -4.28 2.22 1.42
CA VAL A 54 -5.76 2.14 1.41
C VAL A 54 -6.23 1.23 0.28
N ASN A 55 -5.69 1.42 -0.94
CA ASN A 55 -6.06 0.61 -2.10
C ASN A 55 -5.63 -0.86 -1.93
N ALA A 56 -4.44 -1.11 -1.40
CA ALA A 56 -3.93 -2.46 -1.15
C ALA A 56 -4.77 -3.19 -0.10
N ILE A 57 -5.05 -2.55 1.04
CA ILE A 57 -5.92 -3.11 2.08
C ILE A 57 -7.30 -3.39 1.50
N ASN A 58 -7.89 -2.45 0.75
CA ASN A 58 -9.21 -2.62 0.15
C ASN A 58 -9.27 -3.75 -0.90
N SER A 59 -8.18 -4.02 -1.61
CA SER A 59 -8.11 -5.10 -2.61
C SER A 59 -8.10 -6.52 -2.01
N VAL A 60 -7.74 -6.67 -0.72
CA VAL A 60 -7.72 -7.98 -0.05
C VAL A 60 -9.13 -8.54 0.05
N LYS A 61 -9.36 -9.74 -0.50
CA LYS A 61 -10.68 -10.39 -0.49
C LYS A 61 -11.13 -10.84 0.91
N ASP A 62 -10.24 -11.53 1.62
CA ASP A 62 -10.49 -11.97 2.99
C ASP A 62 -9.77 -11.06 3.98
N LYS A 63 -10.52 -10.10 4.54
CA LYS A 63 -9.97 -9.12 5.49
C LYS A 63 -9.45 -9.76 6.77
N SER A 64 -9.89 -10.97 7.13
CA SER A 64 -9.43 -11.65 8.34
C SER A 64 -7.94 -12.03 8.29
N LEU A 65 -7.35 -12.08 7.09
CA LEU A 65 -5.93 -12.38 6.90
C LEU A 65 -5.00 -11.17 7.11
N LEU A 66 -5.53 -9.94 7.12
CA LEU A 66 -4.74 -8.71 7.25
C LEU A 66 -3.87 -8.73 8.52
N LYS A 67 -4.46 -9.15 9.65
CA LYS A 67 -3.82 -9.32 10.96
C LYS A 67 -2.60 -10.23 10.99
N LYS A 68 -2.49 -11.11 10.00
CA LYS A 68 -1.41 -12.12 9.88
C LYS A 68 -0.49 -11.85 8.71
N SER A 69 -0.65 -10.70 8.06
CA SER A 69 0.05 -10.36 6.82
C SER A 69 1.19 -9.37 7.09
N THR A 70 2.12 -9.30 6.14
CA THR A 70 3.11 -8.23 6.08
C THR A 70 2.72 -7.23 5.00
N LEU A 71 2.72 -5.94 5.35
CA LEU A 71 2.53 -4.85 4.42
C LEU A 71 3.90 -4.35 3.94
N TYR A 72 4.06 -4.23 2.62
CA TYR A 72 5.24 -3.64 1.99
C TYR A 72 4.83 -2.35 1.29
N VAL A 73 5.61 -1.30 1.49
CA VAL A 73 5.36 0.02 0.89
C VAL A 73 6.69 0.70 0.57
N ASN A 74 6.77 1.40 -0.56
CA ASN A 74 8.01 2.03 -1.02
C ASN A 74 8.29 3.41 -0.39
N LEU A 75 7.38 3.91 0.45
CA LEU A 75 7.49 5.18 1.15
C LEU A 75 6.85 5.02 2.53
N GLU A 76 7.38 5.71 3.54
CA GLU A 76 6.80 5.71 4.89
C GLU A 76 5.31 6.07 4.86
N PRO A 77 4.43 5.27 5.51
CA PRO A 77 3.01 5.57 5.59
C PRO A 77 2.74 6.93 6.23
N CYS A 78 1.78 7.68 5.69
CA CYS A 78 1.49 9.00 6.24
C CYS A 78 0.94 8.89 7.68
N ALA A 79 1.45 9.74 8.58
CA ALA A 79 1.09 9.79 10.00
C ALA A 79 0.49 11.14 10.45
N HIS A 80 0.16 12.02 9.50
CA HIS A 80 -0.44 13.32 9.78
C HIS A 80 -1.93 13.33 9.45
N PHE A 81 -2.70 14.11 10.21
CA PHE A 81 -4.13 14.32 9.97
C PHE A 81 -4.33 15.41 8.93
N GLY A 82 -4.82 15.03 7.76
CA GLY A 82 -5.20 15.94 6.67
C GLY A 82 -6.71 15.94 6.45
N LYS A 83 -7.13 15.93 5.17
CA LYS A 83 -8.55 15.77 4.79
C LYS A 83 -9.10 14.37 5.07
N THR A 84 -8.22 13.38 5.09
CA THR A 84 -8.51 11.99 5.46
C THR A 84 -7.65 11.57 6.64
N PRO A 85 -8.08 10.57 7.44
CA PRO A 85 -7.20 9.95 8.44
C PRO A 85 -5.89 9.43 7.81
N PRO A 86 -4.80 9.36 8.60
CA PRO A 86 -3.52 8.85 8.13
C PRO A 86 -3.59 7.35 7.78
N CYS A 87 -2.77 6.91 6.81
CA CYS A 87 -2.63 5.51 6.44
C CYS A 87 -2.24 4.65 7.65
N THR A 88 -1.40 5.17 8.55
CA THR A 88 -0.99 4.47 9.77
C THR A 88 -2.17 4.06 10.64
N ASN A 89 -3.21 4.90 10.76
CA ASN A 89 -4.42 4.52 11.52
C ASN A 89 -5.13 3.33 10.88
N LEU A 90 -5.32 3.36 9.56
CA LEU A 90 -5.97 2.26 8.85
C LEU A 90 -5.17 0.95 8.96
N ILE A 91 -3.84 1.04 8.91
CA ILE A 91 -2.96 -0.12 9.07
C ILE A 91 -3.13 -0.73 10.46
N ILE A 92 -3.09 0.09 11.52
CA ILE A 92 -3.28 -0.36 12.91
C ILE A 92 -4.68 -0.95 13.12
N GLU A 93 -5.72 -0.33 12.54
CA GLU A 93 -7.09 -0.86 12.61
C GLU A 93 -7.25 -2.22 11.89
N SER A 94 -6.35 -2.51 10.93
CA SER A 94 -6.35 -3.74 10.14
C SER A 94 -5.45 -4.85 10.72
N GLU A 95 -4.66 -4.54 11.76
CA GLU A 95 -3.85 -5.48 12.55
C GLU A 95 -4.70 -6.38 13.46
#